data_AF-A0A6S7K4K4-F1
#
_entry.id   AF-A0A6S7K4K4-F1
#
_cell.length_a   1.000
_cell.length_b   1.000
_cell.length_c   1.000
_cell.angle_alpha   90.00
_cell.angle_beta   90.00
_cell.angle_gamma   90.00
#
_symmetry.space_group_name_H-M   'P 1'
#
loop_
_entity.id
_entity.type
_entity.pdbx_description
1 polymer ?
#
loop_
_entity_poly.entity_id
_entity_poly.type
_entity_poly.pdbx_seq_one_letter_code
_entity_poly.pdbx_strand_id
1 'polypeptide(L)' 'MSASPYHISSLLDKMTSNDKDFRFMAINDLMAELQKDSIKLDDESERRVVHMLLKLLEDKNGEVQNLTVK' A
#
# COMPACT_ATOMS: atom_id res chain seq x y z
N MET A 1 9.65 -2.87 -17.19
CA MET A 1 8.89 -1.62 -17.07
C MET A 1 8.91 -1.26 -15.60
N SER A 2 9.64 -0.21 -15.21
CA SER A 2 9.70 0.26 -13.82
C SER A 2 8.32 0.72 -13.38
N ALA A 3 7.91 0.33 -12.17
CA ALA A 3 6.67 0.81 -11.57
C ALA A 3 6.71 2.34 -11.53
N SER A 4 5.72 2.98 -12.16
CA SER A 4 5.67 4.43 -12.20
C SER A 4 5.32 4.96 -10.80
N PRO A 5 5.94 6.05 -10.29
CA PRO A 5 5.58 6.64 -9.00
C PRO A 5 4.07 6.96 -8.85
N TYR A 6 3.40 7.23 -9.97
CA TYR A 6 1.95 7.41 -10.05
C TYR A 6 1.15 6.15 -9.69
N HIS A 7 1.70 4.97 -9.94
CA HIS A 7 1.07 3.70 -9.60
C HIS A 7 1.00 3.50 -8.07
N ILE A 8 2.11 3.73 -7.37
CA ILE A 8 2.16 3.64 -5.90
C ILE A 8 1.21 4.65 -5.26
N SER A 9 1.20 5.90 -5.76
CA SER A 9 0.25 6.91 -5.28
C SER A 9 -1.21 6.45 -5.43
N SER A 10 -1.57 5.84 -6.57
CA SER A 10 -2.92 5.31 -6.78
C SER A 10 -3.28 4.17 -5.81
N LEU A 11 -2.31 3.30 -5.48
CA LEU A 11 -2.52 2.24 -4.49
C LEU A 11 -2.76 2.83 -3.10
N LEU A 12 -1.96 3.82 -2.69
CA LEU A 12 -2.11 4.51 -1.41
C LEU A 12 -3.49 5.18 -1.28
N ASP A 13 -4.02 5.78 -2.36
CA ASP A 13 -5.36 6.36 -2.34
C ASP A 13 -6.43 5.29 -2.14
N LYS A 14 -6.31 4.13 -2.82
CA LYS A 14 -7.24 2.99 -2.66
C LYS A 14 -7.22 2.39 -1.25
N MET A 15 -6.08 2.45 -0.55
CA MET A 15 -5.97 2.04 0.86
C MET A 15 -6.82 2.89 1.81
N THR A 16 -7.29 4.07 1.38
CA THR A 16 -8.19 4.92 2.17
C THR A 16 -9.68 4.69 1.88
N SER A 17 -10.01 3.79 0.95
CA SER A 17 -11.38 3.48 0.56
C SER A 17 -12.21 2.95 1.73
N ASN A 18 -13.50 3.29 1.77
CA ASN A 18 -14.44 2.69 2.72
C ASN A 18 -14.67 1.19 2.45
N ASP A 19 -14.48 0.76 1.21
CA ASP A 19 -14.60 -0.64 0.81
C ASP A 19 -13.37 -1.43 1.24
N LYS A 20 -13.59 -2.48 2.05
CA LYS A 20 -12.51 -3.35 2.55
C LYS A 20 -11.79 -4.07 1.41
N ASP A 21 -12.48 -4.41 0.33
CA ASP A 21 -11.90 -5.20 -0.76
C ASP A 21 -10.94 -4.34 -1.57
N PHE A 22 -11.25 -3.04 -1.75
CA PHE A 22 -10.30 -2.09 -2.34
C PHE A 22 -9.06 -1.91 -1.47
N ARG A 23 -9.22 -1.79 -0.14
CA ARG A 23 -8.07 -1.68 0.76
C ARG A 23 -7.21 -2.94 0.72
N PHE A 24 -7.84 -4.12 0.79
CA PHE A 24 -7.17 -5.41 0.72
C PHE A 24 -6.38 -5.58 -0.59
N MET A 25 -7.02 -5.34 -1.73
CA MET A 25 -6.36 -5.42 -3.04
C MET A 25 -5.19 -4.44 -3.14
N ALA A 26 -5.38 -3.20 -2.68
CA ALA A 26 -4.32 -2.19 -2.75
C ALA A 26 -3.09 -2.56 -1.92
N ILE A 27 -3.26 -3.17 -0.74
CA ILE A 27 -2.14 -3.64 0.09
C ILE A 27 -1.41 -4.78 -0.60
N ASN A 28 -2.17 -5.75 -1.13
CA ASN A 28 -1.59 -6.89 -1.83
C ASN A 28 -0.78 -6.44 -3.07
N ASP A 29 -1.33 -5.53 -3.86
CA ASP A 29 -0.65 -4.94 -5.01
C ASP A 29 0.59 -4.16 -4.58
N LEU A 30 0.51 -3.36 -3.50
CA LEU A 30 1.66 -2.60 -2.99
C LEU A 30 2.79 -3.54 -2.56
N MET A 31 2.50 -4.61 -1.82
CA MET A 31 3.51 -5.59 -1.41
C MET A 31 4.20 -6.22 -2.63
N ALA A 32 3.41 -6.58 -3.65
CA ALA A 32 3.95 -7.14 -4.89
C ALA A 32 4.85 -6.13 -5.64
N GLU A 33 4.53 -4.84 -5.62
CA GLU A 33 5.39 -3.79 -6.19
C GLU A 33 6.68 -3.58 -5.39
N LEU A 34 6.60 -3.56 -4.05
CA LEU A 34 7.76 -3.38 -3.16
C LEU A 34 8.77 -4.54 -3.28
N GLN A 35 8.31 -5.73 -3.65
CA GLN A 35 9.17 -6.91 -3.89
C GLN A 35 9.92 -6.85 -5.23
N LYS A 36 9.67 -5.87 -6.10
CA LYS A 36 10.36 -5.75 -7.38
C LYS A 36 11.67 -5.00 -7.22
N ASP A 37 12.77 -5.57 -7.74
CA ASP A 37 14.10 -4.93 -7.76
C ASP A 37 14.16 -3.60 -8.53
N SER A 38 13.13 -3.30 -9.34
CA SER A 38 13.05 -2.10 -10.18
C SER A 38 12.30 -0.93 -9.56
N ILE A 39 11.75 -1.10 -8.35
CA ILE A 39 11.03 -0.02 -7.69
C ILE A 39 12.00 1.09 -7.28
N LYS A 40 11.61 2.32 -7.55
CA LYS A 40 12.31 3.52 -7.12
C LYS A 40 11.30 4.44 -6.46
N LEU A 41 11.44 4.61 -5.15
CA LEU A 41 10.69 5.58 -4.37
C LEU A 41 11.63 6.72 -4.00
N ASP A 42 11.12 7.95 -4.03
CA ASP A 42 11.78 9.07 -3.38
C ASP A 42 11.44 9.11 -1.89
N ASP A 43 12.19 9.91 -1.13
CA ASP A 43 12.02 10.05 0.32
C ASP A 43 10.58 10.39 0.73
N GLU A 44 9.87 11.18 -0.09
CA GLU A 44 8.48 11.54 0.18
C GLU A 44 7.55 10.33 0.00
N SER A 45 7.69 9.59 -1.09
CA SER A 45 6.89 8.41 -1.37
C SER A 45 7.11 7.30 -0.33
N GLU A 46 8.37 7.10 0.12
CA GLU A 46 8.68 6.16 1.19
C GLU A 46 7.95 6.52 2.49
N ARG A 47 7.99 7.79 2.90
CA ARG A 47 7.27 8.26 4.10
C ARG A 47 5.77 8.05 3.99
N ARG A 48 5.19 8.32 2.81
CA ARG A 48 3.75 8.11 2.56
C ARG A 48 3.37 6.63 2.64
N VAL A 49 4.19 5.74 2.07
CA VAL A 49 3.99 4.28 2.17
C VAL A 49 4.02 3.82 3.62
N VAL A 50 5.07 4.19 4.36
CA VAL A 50 5.21 3.79 5.78
C VAL A 50 4.04 4.31 6.61
N HIS A 51 3.68 5.58 6.44
CA HIS A 51 2.55 6.17 7.18
C HIS A 51 1.22 5.46 6.88
N MET A 52 0.98 5.09 5.62
CA MET A 52 -0.23 4.37 5.24
C MET A 52 -0.28 2.96 5.84
N LEU A 53 0.83 2.22 5.79
CA LEU A 53 0.90 0.89 6.40
C LEU A 53 0.68 0.96 7.92
N LEU A 54 1.29 1.92 8.62
CA LEU A 54 1.05 2.12 10.05
C LEU A 54 -0.43 2.39 10.36
N LYS A 55 -1.12 3.18 9.53
CA LYS A 55 -2.56 3.41 9.68
C LYS A 55 -3.39 2.14 9.46
N LEU A 56 -3.01 1.30 8.50
CA LEU A 56 -3.71 0.05 8.19
C LEU A 56 -3.49 -1.06 9.23
N LEU A 57 -2.44 -0.96 10.06
CA LEU A 57 -2.32 -1.79 11.27
C LEU A 57 -3.47 -1.54 12.27
N GLU A 58 -4.17 -0.41 12.15
CA GLU A 58 -5.36 -0.06 12.93
C GLU A 58 -6.65 -0.19 12.10
N ASP A 59 -6.64 -0.92 10.97
CA ASP A 59 -7.83 -1.09 10.14
C ASP A 59 -8.95 -1.79 10.93
N LYS A 60 -10.19 -1.30 10.74
CA LYS A 60 -11.38 -1.86 11.40
C LYS A 60 -11.69 -3.29 10.92
N ASN A 61 -11.21 -3.67 9.74
CA ASN A 61 -11.36 -5.00 9.20
C ASN A 61 -10.13 -5.86 9.52
N GLY A 62 -10.34 -6.96 10.25
CA GLY A 62 -9.25 -7.84 10.68
C GLY A 62 -8.50 -8.54 9.55
N GLU A 63 -9.10 -8.74 8.37
CA GLU A 63 -8.39 -9.33 7.22
C GLU A 63 -7.41 -8.34 6.61
N VAL A 64 -7.82 -7.07 6.45
CA VAL A 64 -6.97 -5.98 5.98
C VAL A 64 -5.84 -5.72 6.97
N GLN A 65 -6.14 -5.71 8.26
CA GLN A 65 -5.13 -5.58 9.32
C GLN A 65 -4.12 -6.74 9.27
N ASN A 66 -4.60 -7.99 9.22
CA ASN A 66 -3.72 -9.16 9.16
C ASN A 66 -2.85 -9.18 7.90
N LEU A 67 -3.36 -8.69 6.76
CA LEU A 67 -2.57 -8.56 5.55
C LEU A 67 -1.45 -7.53 5.70
N THR A 68 -1.72 -6.41 6.40
CA THR A 68 -0.74 -5.33 6.61
C THR A 68 0.46 -5.77 7.47
N VAL A 69 0.27 -6.76 8.35
CA VAL A 69 1.32 -7.28 9.24
C VAL A 69 2.25 -8.27 8.51
N LYS A 70 1.79 -8.90 7.43
CA LYS A 70 2.51 -9.98 6.73
C LYS A 70 3.56 -9.43 5.78
#